data_AF-A0A5P9HNH9-F1
#
_entry.id   AF-A0A5P9HNH9-F1
#
_cell.length_a   1.000
_cell.length_b   1.000
_cell.length_c   1.000
_cell.angle_alpha   90.00
_cell.angle_beta   90.00
_cell.angle_gamma   90.00
#
_symmetry.space_group_name_H-M   'P 1'
#
loop_
_entity.id
_entity.type
_entity.pdbx_description
1 polymer ?
#
loop_
_entity_poly.entity_id
_entity_poly.type
_entity_poly.pdbx_seq_one_letter_code
_entity_poly.pdbx_strand_id
1 'polypeptide(L)'
;MAETILYFILMIPVYGILIWTYFCPEDSMSWGQRWMYREEPEFSETAIGYTKLLSVIGIFFITFILVSPYLHHTIRLVLILGMLGYIIFRLLKYRKKVLDE
;
A
#
# COMPACT_ATOMS: atom_id res chain seq x y z
N MET A 1 10.63 24.85 -6.56
CA MET A 1 9.96 25.30 -5.31
C MET A 1 8.46 25.04 -5.38
N ALA A 2 7.71 25.66 -6.30
CA ALA A 2 6.27 25.42 -6.45
C ALA A 2 5.92 23.96 -6.79
N GLU A 3 6.68 23.33 -7.69
CA GLU A 3 6.51 21.91 -8.08
C GLU A 3 6.60 20.97 -6.88
N THR A 4 7.57 21.20 -5.99
CA THR A 4 7.76 20.43 -4.76
C THR A 4 6.54 20.55 -3.84
N ILE A 5 6.02 21.76 -3.65
CA ILE A 5 4.86 22.00 -2.79
C ILE A 5 3.61 21.32 -3.36
N LEU A 6 3.37 21.47 -4.66
CA LEU A 6 2.25 20.83 -5.35
C LEU A 6 2.33 19.30 -5.23
N TYR A 7 3.54 18.75 -5.37
CA TYR A 7 3.80 17.32 -5.21
C TYR A 7 3.41 16.81 -3.82
N PHE A 8 3.81 17.50 -2.74
CA PHE A 8 3.40 17.11 -1.38
C PHE A 8 1.89 17.23 -1.17
N ILE A 9 1.27 18.31 -1.67
CA ILE A 9 -0.19 18.51 -1.55
C ILE A 9 -0.96 17.37 -2.22
N LEU A 10 -0.54 16.94 -3.41
CA LEU A 10 -1.17 15.81 -4.12
C LEU A 10 -0.97 14.47 -3.40
N MET A 11 0.12 14.31 -2.66
CA MET A 11 0.41 13.06 -1.93
C MET A 11 -0.34 12.94 -0.60
N ILE A 12 -0.77 14.05 0.02
CA ILE A 12 -1.53 14.05 1.28
C ILE A 12 -2.83 13.23 1.18
N PRO A 13 -3.71 13.45 0.18
CA PRO A 13 -4.91 12.64 0.01
C PRO A 13 -4.62 11.15 -0.17
N VAL A 14 -3.58 10.82 -0.94
CA VAL A 14 -3.20 9.42 -1.18
C VAL A 14 -2.76 8.74 0.12
N TYR A 15 -2.00 9.45 0.96
CA TYR A 15 -1.65 9.00 2.29
C TYR A 15 -2.87 8.79 3.19
N GLY A 16 -3.78 9.76 3.19
CA GLY A 16 -5.02 9.69 3.97
C GLY A 16 -5.86 8.47 3.57
N ILE A 17 -5.99 8.21 2.27
CA ILE A 17 -6.69 7.02 1.76
C ILE A 17 -6.00 5.75 2.25
N LEU A 18 -4.68 5.60 2.10
CA LEU A 18 -3.99 4.39 2.53
C LEU A 18 -4.09 4.12 4.04
N ILE A 19 -4.00 5.18 4.85
CA ILE A 19 -4.19 5.07 6.30
C ILE A 19 -5.64 4.65 6.60
N TRP A 20 -6.61 5.25 5.92
CA TRP A 20 -8.02 4.89 6.06
C TRP A 20 -8.30 3.45 5.64
N THR A 21 -7.74 2.99 4.51
CA THR A 21 -7.81 1.58 4.04
C THR A 21 -7.23 0.60 5.07
N TYR A 22 -6.24 1.01 5.86
CA TYR A 22 -5.69 0.17 6.92
C TYR A 22 -6.63 0.03 8.14
N PHE A 23 -7.26 1.13 8.57
CA PHE A 23 -8.16 1.14 9.74
C PHE A 23 -9.56 0.62 9.42
N CYS A 24 -10.10 1.00 8.26
CA CYS A 24 -11.46 0.68 7.79
C CYS A 24 -11.41 0.00 6.41
N PRO A 25 -10.83 -1.21 6.30
CA PRO A 25 -10.64 -1.89 5.02
C PRO A 25 -11.96 -2.22 4.32
N GLU A 26 -13.00 -2.66 5.04
CA GLU A 26 -14.31 -3.01 4.46
C GLU A 26 -15.00 -1.82 3.79
N ASP A 27 -15.00 -0.68 4.47
CA ASP A 27 -15.48 0.57 3.90
C ASP A 27 -14.67 0.98 2.68
N SER A 28 -13.34 0.87 2.75
CA SER A 28 -12.46 1.23 1.63
C SER A 28 -12.60 0.30 0.41
N MET A 29 -12.90 -1.00 0.62
CA MET A 29 -13.08 -1.98 -0.45
C MET A 29 -14.43 -1.79 -1.15
N SER A 30 -15.47 -1.44 -0.38
CA SER A 30 -16.79 -1.12 -0.94
C SER A 30 -16.82 0.28 -1.57
N TRP A 31 -15.91 1.18 -1.18
CA TRP A 31 -15.85 2.54 -1.71
C TRP A 31 -15.65 2.56 -3.23
N GLY A 32 -16.57 3.21 -3.95
CA GLY A 32 -16.58 3.26 -5.41
C GLY A 32 -17.21 2.05 -6.11
N GLN A 33 -17.52 0.97 -5.39
CA GLN A 33 -18.18 -0.23 -5.92
C GLN A 33 -19.54 -0.50 -5.28
N ARG A 34 -19.93 0.23 -4.22
CA ARG A 34 -21.23 0.11 -3.54
C ARG A 34 -22.44 0.12 -4.49
N TRP A 35 -22.37 0.87 -5.59
CA TRP A 35 -23.46 0.96 -6.59
C TRP A 35 -23.66 -0.32 -7.41
N MET A 36 -22.70 -1.24 -7.42
CA MET A 36 -22.76 -2.48 -8.20
C MET A 36 -23.56 -3.58 -7.48
N TYR A 37 -23.73 -3.48 -6.17
CA TYR A 37 -24.34 -4.51 -5.33
C TYR A 37 -25.73 -4.09 -4.88
N ARG A 38 -26.66 -5.05 -4.78
CA ARG A 38 -28.03 -4.82 -4.27
C ARG A 38 -28.09 -4.72 -2.74
N GLU A 39 -27.12 -5.35 -2.06
CA GLU A 39 -26.99 -5.44 -0.61
C GLU A 39 -25.55 -5.11 -0.21
N GLU A 40 -25.29 -4.87 1.08
CA GLU A 40 -23.94 -4.57 1.55
C GLU A 40 -23.00 -5.77 1.32
N PRO A 41 -21.87 -5.58 0.62
CA PRO A 41 -20.96 -6.67 0.31
C PRO A 41 -20.22 -7.14 1.58
N GLU A 42 -20.39 -8.41 1.93
CA GLU A 42 -19.62 -9.07 2.98
C GLU A 42 -18.26 -9.53 2.45
N PHE A 43 -17.17 -9.13 3.12
CA PHE A 43 -15.81 -9.47 2.73
C PHE A 43 -15.27 -10.60 3.61
N SER A 44 -14.53 -11.55 3.02
CA SER A 44 -13.86 -12.60 3.78
C SER A 44 -12.73 -12.01 4.65
N GLU A 45 -12.44 -12.65 5.78
CA GLU A 45 -11.31 -12.27 6.65
C GLU A 45 -9.97 -12.27 5.89
N THR A 46 -9.81 -13.18 4.92
CA THR A 46 -8.65 -13.25 4.05
C THR A 46 -8.52 -12.03 3.15
N ALA A 47 -9.61 -11.56 2.56
CA ALA A 47 -9.64 -10.35 1.73
C ALA A 47 -9.32 -9.11 2.57
N ILE A 48 -9.93 -9.00 3.75
CA ILE A 48 -9.65 -7.92 4.71
C ILE A 48 -8.17 -7.89 5.11
N GLY A 49 -7.61 -9.06 5.45
CA GLY A 49 -6.19 -9.20 5.80
C GLY A 49 -5.26 -8.82 4.65
N TYR A 50 -5.60 -9.19 3.42
CA TYR A 50 -4.84 -8.84 2.23
C TYR A 50 -4.87 -7.33 1.97
N THR A 51 -6.04 -6.69 2.09
CA THR A 51 -6.20 -5.25 1.91
C THR A 51 -5.43 -4.43 2.94
N LYS A 52 -5.45 -4.83 4.23
CA LYS A 52 -4.61 -4.22 5.27
C LYS A 52 -3.12 -4.36 4.93
N LEU A 53 -2.70 -5.55 4.49
CA LEU A 53 -1.32 -5.80 4.08
C LEU A 53 -0.90 -4.93 2.90
N LEU A 54 -1.76 -4.79 1.90
CA LEU A 54 -1.53 -3.98 0.71
C LEU A 54 -1.45 -2.49 1.06
N SER A 55 -2.26 -2.03 2.01
CA SER A 55 -2.23 -0.66 2.54
C SER A 55 -0.89 -0.34 3.18
N VAL A 56 -0.37 -1.23 4.03
CA VAL A 56 0.96 -1.06 4.66
C VAL A 56 2.08 -1.03 3.60
N ILE A 57 2.01 -1.94 2.61
CA ILE A 57 2.97 -1.93 1.49
C ILE A 57 2.85 -0.62 0.69
N GLY A 58 1.64 -0.14 0.45
CA GLY A 58 1.36 1.12 -0.23
C GLY A 58 1.96 2.31 0.52
N ILE A 59 1.78 2.38 1.84
CA ILE A 59 2.38 3.44 2.67
C ILE A 59 3.91 3.41 2.52
N PHE A 60 4.51 2.22 2.57
CA PHE A 60 5.96 2.07 2.40
C PHE A 60 6.42 2.51 1.00
N PHE A 61 5.70 2.13 -0.06
CA PHE A 61 5.98 2.59 -1.42
C PHE A 61 5.87 4.10 -1.56
N ILE A 62 4.82 4.71 -1.02
CA ILE A 62 4.63 6.16 -1.12
C ILE A 62 5.64 6.92 -0.26
N THR A 63 5.98 6.46 0.96
CA THR A 63 7.13 7.03 1.72
C THR A 63 8.39 7.03 0.85
N PHE A 64 8.65 5.90 0.19
CA PHE A 64 9.86 5.74 -0.60
C PHE A 64 9.88 6.71 -1.80
N ILE A 65 8.79 6.78 -2.56
CA ILE A 65 8.64 7.69 -3.70
C ILE A 65 8.83 9.15 -3.28
N LEU A 66 8.30 9.53 -2.11
CA LEU A 66 8.31 10.89 -1.59
C LEU A 66 9.68 11.33 -1.05
N VAL A 67 10.44 10.40 -0.47
CA VAL A 67 11.78 10.68 0.09
C VAL A 67 12.90 10.48 -0.96
N SER A 68 12.71 9.59 -1.93
CA SER A 68 13.63 9.26 -3.01
C SER A 68 14.30 10.45 -3.74
N PRO A 69 13.59 11.54 -4.10
CA PRO A 69 14.22 12.66 -4.79
C PRO A 69 15.19 13.48 -3.91
N TYR A 70 15.09 13.37 -2.58
CA TYR A 70 15.95 14.10 -1.64
C TYR A 70 17.16 13.29 -1.18
N LEU A 71 17.15 11.98 -1.40
CA LEU A 71 18.24 11.08 -1.02
C LEU A 71 19.34 11.07 -2.08
N HIS A 72 20.58 10.90 -1.62
CA HIS A 72 21.71 10.67 -2.52
C HIS A 72 21.49 9.39 -3.35
N HIS A 73 21.94 9.41 -4.60
CA HIS A 73 21.68 8.35 -5.58
C HIS A 73 22.13 6.95 -5.10
N THR A 74 23.21 6.85 -4.34
CA THR A 74 23.68 5.59 -3.75
C THR A 74 22.72 5.05 -2.69
N ILE A 75 22.24 5.91 -1.79
CA ILE A 75 21.29 5.52 -0.73
C ILE A 75 19.98 5.06 -1.35
N ARG A 76 19.53 5.76 -2.40
CA ARG A 76 18.32 5.39 -3.16
C ARG A 76 18.44 3.98 -3.75
N LEU A 77 19.56 3.62 -4.37
CA LEU A 77 19.76 2.28 -4.96
C LEU A 77 19.73 1.17 -3.90
N VAL A 78 20.35 1.40 -2.73
CA VAL A 78 20.33 0.45 -1.62
C VAL A 78 18.91 0.24 -1.10
N LEU A 79 18.12 1.30 -0.96
CA LEU A 79 16.73 1.20 -0.52
C LEU A 79 15.85 0.45 -1.54
N ILE A 80 16.02 0.68 -2.84
CA ILE A 80 15.29 -0.06 -3.89
C ILE A 80 15.61 -1.55 -3.82
N LEU A 81 16.90 -1.90 -3.70
CA LEU A 81 17.32 -3.30 -3.59
C LEU A 81 16.78 -3.96 -2.32
N GLY A 82 16.85 -3.27 -1.18
CA GLY A 82 16.28 -3.74 0.09
C GLY A 82 14.77 -3.95 0.01
N MET A 83 14.06 -3.04 -0.66
CA MET A 83 12.62 -3.12 -0.86
C MET A 83 12.21 -4.28 -1.77
N LEU A 84 12.92 -4.47 -2.88
CA LEU A 84 12.73 -5.64 -3.76
C LEU A 84 12.98 -6.94 -3.02
N GLY A 85 14.06 -7.01 -2.23
CA GLY A 85 14.36 -8.16 -1.37
C GLY A 85 13.26 -8.45 -0.35
N TYR A 86 12.74 -7.42 0.31
CA TYR A 86 11.64 -7.55 1.27
C TYR A 86 10.35 -8.07 0.61
N ILE A 87 9.99 -7.55 -0.56
CA ILE A 87 8.81 -7.99 -1.32
C ILE A 87 8.96 -9.46 -1.73
N ILE A 88 10.12 -9.84 -2.28
CA ILE A 88 10.41 -11.23 -2.66
C ILE A 88 10.33 -12.15 -1.44
N PHE A 89 10.93 -11.77 -0.32
CA PHE A 89 10.89 -12.55 0.92
C PHE A 89 9.45 -12.75 1.43
N ARG A 90 8.64 -11.68 1.44
CA ARG A 90 7.22 -11.75 1.82
C ARG A 90 6.41 -12.65 0.88
N LEU A 91 6.63 -12.54 -0.43
CA LEU A 91 5.99 -13.41 -1.44
C LEU A 91 6.38 -14.88 -1.25
N LEU A 92 7.66 -15.18 -1.03
CA LEU A 92 8.13 -16.55 -0.79
C LEU A 92 7.53 -17.12 0.50
N LYS A 93 7.49 -16.33 1.58
CA LYS A 93 6.87 -16.74 2.85
C LYS A 93 5.36 -16.97 2.69
N TYR A 94 4.68 -16.13 1.92
CA TYR A 94 3.26 -16.30 1.62
C TYR A 94 3.00 -17.55 0.78
N ARG A 95 3.77 -17.76 -0.29
CA ARG A 95 3.70 -18.96 -1.13
C ARG A 95 3.90 -20.23 -0.30
N LYS A 96 4.87 -20.24 0.62
CA LYS A 96 5.12 -21.38 1.48
C LYS A 96 3.94 -21.67 2.40
N LYS A 97 3.33 -20.64 2.99
CA LYS A 97 2.14 -20.78 3.85
C LYS A 97 0.94 -21.38 3.09
N VAL A 98 0.76 -21.01 1.82
CA VAL A 98 -0.35 -21.51 0.97
C VAL A 98 -0.10 -22.92 0.44
N LEU A 99 1.15 -23.35 0.31
CA LEU A 99 1.49 -24.72 -0.16
C LEU A 99 1.53 -25.76 0.96
N ASP A 100 1.67 -25.32 2.21
CA ASP A 100 1.75 -26.18 3.40
C ASP A 100 0.37 -26.31 4.13
N GLU A 101 -0.70 -25.68 3.62
CA GLU A 101 -2.12 -25.87 4.00
C GLU A 101 -2.82 -26.78 2.98
#